data_AF-X0XA42-F1
#
_entry.id   AF-X0XA42-F1
#
_cell.length_a   1.000
_cell.length_b   1.000
_cell.length_c   1.000
_cell.angle_alpha   90.00
_cell.angle_beta   90.00
_cell.angle_gamma   90.00
#
_symmetry.space_group_name_H-M   'P 1'
#
loop_
_entity.id
_entity.type
_entity.pdbx_description
1 polymer ?
#
loop_
_entity_poly.entity_id
_entity_poly.type
_entity_poly.pdbx_seq_one_letter_code
_entity_poly.pdbx_strand_id
1 'polypeptide(L)'
;MPHGYNGKILHVDLTGGKFRVEEPGEAFYRKYLGGSALAMYYLLKELPSGVDPLSPENMLVLALSVLTGAAISGQSRMTAAAKSPLTGAIGDSQGGGFFPAELKFAGFDAIVVKGKSEKPVYLWIQEGKYELRDASHLWGLITGEAEATIKEELGDEKVEVLQIGPAGEN
;
A
#
# COMPACT_ATOMS: atom_id res chain seq x y z
N MET A 1 -13.12 14.10 8.71
CA MET A 1 -12.23 14.71 9.71
C MET A 1 -11.02 15.31 9.02
N PRO A 2 -10.84 16.63 8.94
CA PRO A 2 -9.64 17.26 8.37
C PRO A 2 -8.64 17.63 9.48
N HIS A 3 -7.93 16.65 10.04
CA HIS A 3 -6.87 16.85 11.05
C HIS A 3 -5.79 15.74 10.95
N GLY A 4 -5.27 15.50 9.74
CA GLY A 4 -4.22 14.49 9.48
C GLY A 4 -4.70 13.18 8.83
N TYR A 5 -6.01 12.97 8.72
CA TYR A 5 -6.59 11.85 7.96
C TYR A 5 -7.30 12.34 6.72
N ASN A 6 -7.29 11.53 5.67
CA ASN A 6 -8.18 11.70 4.52
C ASN A 6 -9.54 11.02 4.74
N GLY A 7 -9.61 10.05 5.67
CA GLY A 7 -10.82 9.29 5.94
C GLY A 7 -11.09 8.19 4.92
N LYS A 8 -10.11 7.83 4.09
CA LYS A 8 -10.27 6.92 2.95
C LYS A 8 -9.26 5.79 2.97
N ILE A 9 -9.76 4.58 2.77
CA ILE A 9 -8.95 3.36 2.68
C ILE A 9 -9.29 2.68 1.35
N LEU A 10 -8.27 2.51 0.51
CA LEU A 10 -8.43 1.89 -0.80
C LEU A 10 -8.27 0.37 -0.67
N HIS A 11 -9.33 -0.37 -0.98
CA HIS A 11 -9.29 -1.83 -1.12
C HIS A 11 -9.08 -2.19 -2.59
N VAL A 12 -8.09 -3.04 -2.86
CA VAL A 12 -7.71 -3.51 -4.18
C VAL A 12 -7.79 -5.04 -4.21
N ASP A 13 -8.67 -5.56 -5.06
CA ASP A 13 -8.75 -6.99 -5.39
C ASP A 13 -8.04 -7.21 -6.73
N LEU A 14 -6.84 -7.78 -6.68
CA LEU A 14 -6.01 -8.06 -7.86
C LEU A 14 -6.54 -9.21 -8.72
N THR A 15 -7.31 -10.13 -8.13
CA THR A 15 -7.89 -11.26 -8.87
C THR A 15 -9.09 -10.79 -9.69
N GLY A 16 -9.95 -9.97 -9.10
CA GLY A 16 -11.11 -9.40 -9.79
C GLY A 16 -10.82 -8.12 -10.58
N GLY A 17 -9.66 -7.48 -10.36
CA GLY A 17 -9.36 -6.14 -10.87
C GLY A 17 -10.32 -5.07 -10.33
N LYS A 18 -10.78 -5.23 -9.09
CA LYS A 18 -11.83 -4.39 -8.48
C LYS A 18 -11.27 -3.49 -7.40
N PHE A 19 -11.91 -2.34 -7.25
CA PHE A 19 -11.59 -1.36 -6.22
C PHE A 19 -12.81 -1.08 -5.35
N ARG A 20 -12.56 -0.77 -4.08
CA ARG A 20 -13.56 -0.25 -3.16
C ARG A 20 -12.92 0.77 -2.24
N VAL A 21 -13.50 1.95 -2.11
CA VAL A 21 -13.10 2.91 -1.09
C VAL A 21 -13.96 2.68 0.15
N GLU A 22 -13.31 2.44 1.28
CA GLU A 22 -13.94 2.43 2.59
C GLU A 22 -13.71 3.79 3.25
N GLU A 23 -14.75 4.32 3.89
CA GLU A 23 -14.70 5.58 4.65
C GLU A 23 -15.05 5.33 6.12
N PRO A 24 -14.11 4.85 6.95
CA PRO A 24 -14.39 4.59 8.35
C PRO A 24 -14.74 5.87 9.11
N GLY A 25 -15.68 5.76 10.05
CA GLY A 25 -16.06 6.87 10.93
C GLY A 25 -14.96 7.26 11.92
N GLU A 26 -15.16 8.39 12.60
CA GLU A 26 -14.20 8.95 13.55
C GLU A 26 -13.75 7.99 14.66
N ALA A 27 -14.67 7.16 15.18
CA ALA A 27 -14.36 6.18 16.22
C ALA A 27 -13.28 5.18 15.80
N PHE A 28 -13.24 4.81 14.51
CA PHE A 28 -12.20 3.94 13.96
C PHE A 28 -10.82 4.61 14.07
N TYR A 29 -10.69 5.82 13.55
CA TYR A 29 -9.42 6.55 13.54
C TYR A 29 -8.95 6.93 14.95
N ARG A 30 -9.87 7.26 15.87
CA ARG A 30 -9.52 7.50 17.28
C ARG A 30 -9.00 6.25 17.98
N LYS A 31 -9.49 5.07 17.61
CA LYS A 31 -9.09 3.80 18.21
C LYS A 31 -7.75 3.31 17.67
N TYR A 32 -7.54 3.39 16.36
CA TYR A 32 -6.39 2.76 15.71
C TYR A 32 -5.27 3.72 15.32
N LEU A 33 -5.53 5.03 15.22
CA LEU A 33 -4.55 6.10 14.91
C LEU A 33 -3.82 6.02 13.55
N GLY A 34 -3.67 4.84 12.96
CA GLY A 34 -2.91 4.59 11.74
C GLY A 34 -1.81 3.54 11.91
N GLY A 35 -0.91 3.47 10.94
CA GLY A 35 0.25 2.59 10.94
C GLY A 35 -0.11 1.13 11.25
N SER A 36 0.69 0.50 12.11
CA SER A 36 0.55 -0.93 12.43
C SER A 36 -0.77 -1.28 13.11
N ALA A 37 -1.33 -0.40 13.94
CA ALA A 37 -2.61 -0.66 14.58
C ALA A 37 -3.77 -0.66 13.56
N LEU A 38 -3.74 0.23 12.57
CA LEU A 38 -4.69 0.23 11.46
C LEU A 38 -4.49 -1.00 10.57
N ALA A 39 -3.24 -1.33 10.22
CA ALA A 39 -2.96 -2.52 9.42
C ALA A 39 -3.44 -3.81 10.09
N MET A 40 -3.19 -3.94 11.39
CA MET A 40 -3.61 -5.06 12.21
C MET A 40 -5.13 -5.19 12.34
N TYR A 41 -5.88 -4.09 12.31
CA TYR A 41 -7.33 -4.16 12.30
C TYR A 41 -7.84 -5.00 11.11
N TYR A 42 -7.32 -4.73 9.91
CA TYR A 42 -7.72 -5.45 8.70
C TYR A 42 -7.23 -6.90 8.72
N LEU A 43 -5.95 -7.12 9.07
CA LEU A 43 -5.40 -8.46 9.17
C LEU A 43 -6.19 -9.34 10.15
N LEU A 44 -6.47 -8.85 11.36
CA LEU A 44 -7.20 -9.64 12.37
C LEU A 44 -8.67 -9.87 12.02
N LYS A 45 -9.28 -8.96 11.26
CA LYS A 45 -10.69 -9.03 10.89
C LYS A 45 -10.94 -9.90 9.66
N GLU A 46 -10.02 -9.87 8.70
CA GLU A 46 -10.28 -10.38 7.36
C GLU A 46 -9.33 -11.48 6.88
N LEU A 47 -8.17 -11.67 7.53
CA LEU A 47 -7.23 -12.72 7.16
C LEU A 47 -7.71 -14.08 7.71
N PRO A 48 -7.94 -15.09 6.86
CA PRO A 48 -8.30 -16.42 7.34
C PRO A 48 -7.20 -17.03 8.21
N SER A 49 -7.59 -17.70 9.30
CA SER A 49 -6.64 -18.44 10.12
C SER A 49 -5.98 -19.56 9.30
N GLY A 50 -4.68 -19.77 9.51
CA GLY A 50 -3.94 -20.86 8.84
C GLY A 50 -3.65 -20.66 7.36
N VAL A 51 -4.01 -19.52 6.75
CA VAL A 51 -3.76 -19.23 5.32
C VAL A 51 -2.29 -19.37 4.93
N ASP A 52 -1.99 -19.89 3.75
CA ASP A 52 -0.63 -19.90 3.23
C ASP A 52 -0.18 -18.45 2.92
N PRO A 53 0.94 -17.96 3.48
CA PRO A 53 1.40 -16.59 3.25
C PRO A 53 1.67 -16.22 1.78
N LEU A 54 1.88 -17.17 0.87
CA LEU A 54 2.08 -16.89 -0.57
C LEU A 54 0.82 -17.14 -1.42
N SER A 55 -0.30 -17.49 -0.79
CA SER A 55 -1.58 -17.69 -1.47
C SER A 55 -2.32 -16.37 -1.71
N PRO A 56 -3.21 -16.30 -2.72
CA PRO A 56 -4.02 -15.11 -3.00
C PRO A 56 -4.97 -14.72 -1.85
N GLU A 57 -5.19 -15.62 -0.89
CA GLU A 57 -5.99 -15.37 0.32
C GLU A 57 -5.24 -14.57 1.40
N ASN A 58 -3.90 -14.44 1.30
CA ASN A 58 -3.17 -13.49 2.13
C ASN A 58 -3.52 -12.04 1.73
N MET A 59 -3.21 -11.10 2.60
CA MET A 59 -3.42 -9.68 2.33
C MET A 59 -2.19 -8.86 2.71
N LEU A 60 -1.92 -7.84 1.91
CA LEU A 60 -0.92 -6.81 2.20
C LEU A 60 -1.64 -5.52 2.55
N VAL A 61 -1.32 -4.95 3.71
CA VAL A 61 -1.86 -3.67 4.14
C VAL A 61 -0.73 -2.65 4.24
N LEU A 62 -0.85 -1.60 3.44
CA LEU A 62 0.00 -0.42 3.46
C LEU A 62 -0.75 0.68 4.22
N ALA A 63 -0.28 1.03 5.42
CA ALA A 63 -1.00 1.94 6.32
C ALA A 63 -0.14 3.15 6.72
N LEU A 64 -0.71 4.33 6.58
CA LEU A 64 -0.10 5.59 7.02
C LEU A 64 -0.50 5.92 8.46
N SER A 65 0.27 6.80 9.10
CA SER A 65 -0.06 7.35 10.42
C SER A 65 -0.74 8.72 10.29
N VAL A 66 -1.37 9.17 11.37
CA VAL A 66 -2.01 10.51 11.44
C VAL A 66 -1.04 11.67 11.19
N LEU A 67 0.24 11.49 11.52
CA LEU A 67 1.29 12.51 11.33
C LEU A 67 2.00 12.42 9.98
N THR A 68 1.76 11.38 9.19
CA THR A 68 2.43 11.20 7.88
C THR A 68 2.08 12.38 6.97
N GLY A 69 3.10 13.05 6.42
CA GLY A 69 2.96 14.21 5.55
C GLY A 69 2.79 15.55 6.28
N ALA A 70 2.78 15.56 7.61
CA ALA A 70 2.82 16.81 8.38
C ALA A 70 4.21 17.48 8.23
N ALA A 71 4.24 18.82 8.35
CA ALA A 71 5.48 19.62 8.31
C ALA A 71 6.32 19.47 9.60
N ILE A 72 6.62 18.22 9.97
CA ILE A 72 7.42 17.82 11.13
C ILE A 72 8.55 16.96 10.59
N SER A 73 9.78 17.30 10.97
CA SER A 73 10.97 16.58 10.51
C SER A 73 10.85 15.07 10.75
N GLY A 74 11.08 14.27 9.71
CA GLY A 74 11.07 12.81 9.77
C GLY A 74 9.68 12.15 9.75
N GLN A 75 8.57 12.90 9.67
CA GLN A 75 7.21 12.35 9.69
C GLN A 75 6.72 11.91 8.30
N SER A 76 7.42 10.95 7.71
CA SER A 76 7.02 10.27 6.49
C SER A 76 7.31 8.78 6.62
N ARG A 77 6.40 8.08 7.31
CA ARG A 77 6.48 6.63 7.55
C ARG A 77 5.19 5.94 7.14
N MET A 78 5.35 4.71 6.70
CA MET A 78 4.27 3.79 6.34
C MET A 78 4.58 2.41 6.91
N THR A 79 3.56 1.74 7.43
CA THR A 79 3.60 0.32 7.76
C THR A 79 3.22 -0.50 6.54
N ALA A 80 3.99 -1.53 6.22
CA ALA A 80 3.58 -2.65 5.37
C ALA A 80 3.42 -3.90 6.25
N ALA A 81 2.21 -4.47 6.30
CA ALA A 81 1.93 -5.65 7.10
C ALA A 81 1.19 -6.73 6.32
N ALA A 82 1.57 -7.99 6.56
CA ALA A 82 0.98 -9.18 5.94
C ALA A 82 1.28 -10.41 6.79
N LYS A 83 0.70 -11.57 6.47
CA LYS A 83 1.26 -12.84 6.97
C LYS A 83 2.62 -13.09 6.30
N SER A 84 3.66 -13.28 7.11
CA SER A 84 5.03 -13.40 6.63
C SER A 84 5.31 -14.80 6.07
N PRO A 85 5.86 -14.93 4.85
CA PRO A 85 6.31 -16.21 4.32
C PRO A 85 7.54 -16.76 5.03
N LEU A 86 8.33 -15.90 5.67
CA LEU A 86 9.53 -16.30 6.40
C LEU A 86 9.21 -16.92 7.77
N THR A 87 8.25 -16.34 8.50
CA THR A 87 7.98 -16.71 9.90
C THR A 87 6.65 -17.44 10.10
N GLY A 88 5.73 -17.36 9.14
CA GLY A 88 4.35 -17.86 9.27
C GLY A 88 3.48 -17.05 10.25
N ALA A 89 4.04 -16.06 10.93
CA ALA A 89 3.34 -15.12 11.80
C ALA A 89 2.97 -13.84 11.04
N ILE A 90 2.34 -12.89 11.72
CA ILE A 90 2.18 -11.55 11.17
C ILE A 90 3.55 -10.87 11.09
N GLY A 91 3.88 -10.38 9.89
CA GLY A 91 5.02 -9.50 9.64
C GLY A 91 4.58 -8.04 9.60
N ASP A 92 5.43 -7.18 10.14
CA ASP A 92 5.31 -5.72 10.08
C ASP A 92 6.67 -5.16 9.64
N SER A 93 6.65 -4.30 8.63
CA SER A 93 7.82 -3.56 8.15
C SER A 93 7.48 -2.09 7.98
N GLN A 94 8.50 -1.23 8.10
CA GLN A 94 8.35 0.22 8.06
C GLN A 94 9.16 0.83 6.92
N GLY A 95 8.47 1.52 6.01
CA GLY A 95 9.07 2.31 4.93
C GLY A 95 9.13 3.79 5.28
N GLY A 96 10.23 4.46 4.91
CA GLY A 96 10.38 5.91 4.97
C GLY A 96 10.41 6.55 3.57
N GLY A 97 11.09 7.69 3.44
CA GLY A 97 11.20 8.40 2.16
C GLY A 97 10.02 9.33 1.90
N PHE A 98 9.68 9.54 0.63
CA PHE A 98 8.64 10.50 0.24
C PHE A 98 7.31 9.83 -0.14
N PHE A 99 7.33 8.56 -0.58
CA PHE A 99 6.12 7.78 -0.90
C PHE A 99 5.01 7.85 0.17
N PRO A 100 5.28 7.69 1.49
CA PRO A 100 4.21 7.76 2.48
C PRO A 100 3.49 9.12 2.51
N ALA A 101 4.22 10.22 2.33
CA ALA A 101 3.66 11.56 2.26
C ALA A 101 2.85 11.76 0.97
N GLU A 102 3.38 11.31 -0.17
CA GLU A 102 2.65 11.40 -1.45
C GLU A 102 1.36 10.57 -1.44
N LEU A 103 1.35 9.38 -0.84
CA LEU A 103 0.10 8.61 -0.68
C LEU A 103 -0.92 9.35 0.20
N LYS A 104 -0.46 10.04 1.25
CA LYS A 104 -1.33 10.91 2.06
C LYS A 104 -1.88 12.05 1.21
N PHE A 105 -1.05 12.73 0.42
CA PHE A 105 -1.47 13.86 -0.42
C PHE A 105 -2.38 13.41 -1.57
N ALA A 106 -2.19 12.20 -2.08
CA ALA A 106 -3.07 11.57 -3.05
C ALA A 106 -4.45 11.17 -2.47
N GLY A 107 -4.68 11.36 -1.17
CA GLY A 107 -6.01 11.31 -0.57
C GLY A 107 -6.36 9.99 0.14
N PHE A 108 -5.39 9.15 0.45
CA PHE A 108 -5.63 7.87 1.15
C PHE A 108 -4.85 7.77 2.47
N ASP A 109 -5.41 7.02 3.42
CA ASP A 109 -4.74 6.69 4.68
C ASP A 109 -4.18 5.27 4.71
N ALA A 110 -4.70 4.39 3.87
CA ALA A 110 -4.19 3.04 3.69
C ALA A 110 -4.61 2.44 2.35
N ILE A 111 -3.87 1.43 1.91
CA ILE A 111 -4.20 0.54 0.81
C ILE A 111 -4.23 -0.89 1.35
N VAL A 112 -5.32 -1.60 1.10
CA VAL A 112 -5.51 -3.02 1.44
C VAL A 112 -5.53 -3.80 0.13
N VAL A 113 -4.50 -4.61 -0.11
CA VAL A 113 -4.34 -5.42 -1.33
C VAL A 113 -4.66 -6.88 -1.01
N LYS A 114 -5.51 -7.49 -1.84
CA LYS A 114 -5.88 -8.91 -1.78
C LYS A 114 -5.86 -9.55 -3.16
N GLY A 115 -5.84 -10.87 -3.19
CA GLY A 115 -5.85 -11.64 -4.41
C GLY A 115 -4.49 -11.61 -5.10
N LYS A 116 -4.48 -12.13 -6.32
CA LYS A 116 -3.32 -12.20 -7.20
C LYS A 116 -3.74 -11.89 -8.62
N SER A 117 -3.01 -11.00 -9.28
CA SER A 117 -3.18 -10.68 -10.70
C SER A 117 -2.60 -11.79 -11.57
N GLU A 118 -3.23 -12.06 -12.72
CA GLU A 118 -2.77 -13.05 -13.70
C GLU A 118 -1.46 -12.63 -14.40
N LYS A 119 -1.17 -11.32 -14.43
CA LYS A 119 0.03 -10.72 -15.00
C LYS A 119 0.58 -9.62 -14.09
N PRO A 120 1.86 -9.21 -14.24
CA PRO A 120 2.40 -8.08 -13.52
C PRO A 120 1.58 -6.80 -13.76
N VAL A 121 1.23 -6.12 -12.68
CA VAL A 121 0.50 -4.84 -12.70
C VAL A 121 1.08 -3.91 -11.65
N TYR A 122 0.95 -2.60 -11.87
CA TYR A 122 1.22 -1.59 -10.85
C TYR A 122 -0.04 -0.77 -10.57
N LEU A 123 -0.19 -0.31 -9.34
CA LEU A 123 -1.28 0.57 -8.90
C LEU A 123 -0.83 2.02 -9.08
N TRP A 124 -1.49 2.75 -9.97
CA TRP A 124 -1.29 4.18 -10.14
C TRP A 124 -2.31 4.95 -9.31
N ILE A 125 -1.86 5.97 -8.55
CA ILE A 125 -2.74 6.85 -7.78
C ILE A 125 -2.32 8.30 -8.01
N GLN A 126 -3.27 9.14 -8.43
CA GLN A 126 -3.06 10.57 -8.64
C GLN A 126 -4.30 11.35 -8.23
N GLU A 127 -4.15 12.30 -7.29
CA GLU A 127 -5.23 13.20 -6.85
C GLU A 127 -6.55 12.47 -6.51
N GLY A 128 -6.45 11.34 -5.79
CA GLY A 128 -7.61 10.53 -5.39
C GLY A 128 -8.16 9.59 -6.46
N LYS A 129 -7.67 9.66 -7.70
CA LYS A 129 -7.96 8.69 -8.77
C LYS A 129 -6.97 7.54 -8.69
N TYR A 130 -7.43 6.35 -9.02
CA TYR A 130 -6.63 5.14 -8.95
C TYR A 130 -6.99 4.18 -10.09
N GLU A 131 -5.99 3.45 -10.59
CA GLU A 131 -6.16 2.42 -11.61
C GLU A 131 -5.02 1.39 -11.56
N LEU A 132 -5.28 0.17 -12.05
CA LEU A 132 -4.24 -0.84 -12.27
C LEU A 132 -3.76 -0.71 -13.71
N ARG A 133 -2.44 -0.63 -13.88
CA ARG A 133 -1.78 -0.57 -15.19
C ARG A 133 -0.91 -1.78 -15.40
N ASP A 134 -0.69 -2.14 -16.67
CA ASP A 134 0.21 -3.23 -17.03
C ASP A 134 1.63 -2.92 -16.56
N ALA A 135 2.29 -3.90 -15.95
CA ALA A 135 3.68 -3.79 -15.50
C ALA A 135 4.57 -4.87 -16.12
N SER A 136 4.12 -5.51 -17.21
CA SER A 136 4.85 -6.64 -17.81
C SER A 136 6.22 -6.21 -18.33
N HIS A 137 6.35 -4.96 -18.77
CA HIS A 137 7.61 -4.34 -19.20
C HIS A 137 8.54 -3.98 -18.04
N LEU A 138 8.04 -3.91 -16.81
CA LEU A 138 8.82 -3.60 -15.61
C LEU A 138 9.34 -4.86 -14.91
N TRP A 139 8.67 -6.00 -15.13
CA TRP A 139 8.99 -7.25 -14.45
C TRP A 139 10.38 -7.76 -14.84
N GLY A 140 11.21 -8.05 -13.84
CA GLY A 140 12.60 -8.47 -14.00
C GLY A 140 13.61 -7.33 -13.96
N LEU A 141 13.18 -6.07 -14.00
CA LEU A 141 14.06 -4.91 -13.86
C LEU A 141 14.52 -4.75 -12.40
N ILE A 142 15.72 -4.20 -12.21
CA ILE A 142 16.14 -3.75 -10.88
C ILE A 142 15.38 -2.47 -10.49
N THR A 143 15.22 -2.22 -9.19
CA THR A 143 14.35 -1.16 -8.67
C THR A 143 14.68 0.23 -9.23
N GLY A 144 15.94 0.57 -9.44
CA GLY A 144 16.32 1.86 -10.02
C GLY A 144 15.86 2.05 -11.48
N GLU A 145 15.92 0.97 -12.28
CA GLU A 145 15.50 0.98 -13.69
C GLU A 145 13.97 1.01 -13.81
N ALA A 146 13.28 0.22 -12.98
CA ALA A 146 11.83 0.22 -12.91
C ALA A 146 11.26 1.60 -12.50
N GLU A 147 11.86 2.25 -11.49
CA GLU A 147 11.48 3.61 -11.09
C GLU A 147 11.65 4.63 -12.22
N ALA A 148 12.82 4.61 -12.89
CA ALA A 148 13.10 5.52 -13.99
C ALA A 148 12.12 5.31 -15.16
N THR A 149 11.80 4.05 -15.46
CA THR A 149 10.84 3.70 -16.52
C THR A 149 9.43 4.19 -16.19
N ILE A 150 8.97 4.04 -14.94
CA ILE A 150 7.67 4.55 -14.49
C ILE A 150 7.62 6.09 -14.61
N LYS A 151 8.68 6.78 -14.17
CA LYS A 151 8.75 8.26 -14.24
C LYS A 151 8.73 8.77 -15.68
N GLU A 152 9.47 8.11 -16.58
CA GLU A 152 9.46 8.42 -18.01
C GLU A 152 8.08 8.15 -18.63
N GLU A 153 7.46 7.00 -18.35
CA GLU A 153 6.12 6.62 -18.83
C GLU A 153 5.05 7.64 -18.41
N LEU A 154 5.14 8.15 -17.18
CA LEU A 154 4.19 9.12 -16.63
C LEU A 154 4.55 10.58 -16.98
N GLY A 155 5.77 10.84 -17.46
CA GLY A 155 6.27 12.18 -17.73
C GLY A 155 6.40 13.06 -16.49
N ASP A 156 6.61 12.46 -15.31
CA ASP A 156 6.68 13.16 -14.03
C ASP A 156 7.76 12.58 -13.10
N GLU A 157 8.86 13.33 -12.97
CA GLU A 157 10.00 12.99 -12.12
C GLU A 157 9.69 13.01 -10.61
N LYS A 158 8.57 13.63 -10.20
CA LYS A 158 8.18 13.75 -8.79
C LYS A 158 7.33 12.59 -8.30
N VAL A 159 6.99 11.64 -9.18
CA VAL A 159 6.28 10.44 -8.77
C VAL A 159 7.13 9.63 -7.79
N GLU A 160 6.52 9.28 -6.67
CA GLU A 160 7.13 8.41 -5.67
C GLU A 160 6.66 6.97 -5.89
N VAL A 161 7.61 6.03 -5.91
CA VAL A 161 7.35 4.64 -6.29
C VAL A 161 7.64 3.70 -5.12
N LEU A 162 6.65 2.90 -4.75
CA LEU A 162 6.82 1.71 -3.91
C LEU A 162 6.83 0.48 -4.80
N GLN A 163 7.91 -0.30 -4.77
CA GLN A 163 8.16 -1.37 -5.73
C GLN A 163 8.93 -2.53 -5.11
N ILE A 164 8.96 -3.63 -5.84
CA ILE A 164 9.84 -4.78 -5.62
C ILE A 164 10.87 -4.84 -6.75
N GLY A 165 11.96 -5.58 -6.54
CA GLY A 165 12.86 -6.00 -7.62
C GLY A 165 12.82 -7.51 -7.79
N PRO A 166 13.77 -8.12 -8.53
CA PRO A 166 13.74 -9.53 -8.87
C PRO A 166 13.66 -10.47 -7.66
N ALA A 167 14.16 -10.05 -6.50
CA ALA A 167 14.06 -10.84 -5.26
C ALA A 167 12.63 -10.99 -4.72
N GLY A 168 11.74 -10.03 -4.99
CA GLY A 168 10.32 -10.13 -4.61
C GLY A 168 9.45 -10.77 -5.69
N GLU A 169 9.94 -10.82 -6.92
CA GLU A 169 9.26 -11.42 -8.07
C GLU A 169 9.36 -12.95 -8.10
N ASN A 170 10.41 -13.52 -7.48
CA ASN A 170 10.71 -14.96 -7.42
C ASN A 170 10.30 -15.60 -6.09
#